data_AF-A0A7R8P087-F1
#
_entry.id   AF-A0A7R8P087-F1
#
_cell.length_a   1.000
_cell.length_b   1.000
_cell.length_c   1.000
_cell.angle_alpha   90.00
_cell.angle_beta   90.00
_cell.angle_gamma   90.00
#
_symmetry.space_group_name_H-M   'P 1'
#
loop_
_entity.id
_entity.type
_entity.pdbx_description
1 polymer ?
#
loop_
_entity_poly.entity_id
_entity_poly.type
_entity_poly.pdbx_seq_one_letter_code
_entity_poly.pdbx_strand_id
1 'polypeptide(L)'
;MASGSATNGPTRNPPSTHTAPEPDGLQRQPLEPAAARWTESNGSHLALLPYDEVRTRPDASAEILRFSDSAYAAGARLAGWEPDRLCPGGVTDPQASATDATRPPA
;
A
#
# COMPACT_ATOMS: atom_id res chain seq x y z
N MET A 1 -13.25 -38.52 -31.53
CA MET A 1 -11.84 -38.80 -31.91
C MET A 1 -11.12 -37.45 -31.88
N ALA A 2 -10.08 -37.16 -31.11
CA ALA A 2 -9.25 -37.82 -30.10
C ALA A 2 -8.76 -36.70 -29.13
N SER A 3 -8.92 -36.84 -27.82
CA SER A 3 -7.91 -37.29 -26.83
C SER A 3 -6.77 -36.30 -26.54
N GLY A 4 -6.62 -35.94 -25.26
CA GLY A 4 -5.49 -35.18 -24.72
C GLY A 4 -5.65 -34.86 -23.23
N SER A 5 -5.64 -35.88 -22.38
CA SER A 5 -5.67 -35.79 -20.91
C SER A 5 -4.39 -35.16 -20.35
N ALA A 6 -4.52 -34.23 -19.38
CA ALA A 6 -3.46 -33.89 -18.43
C ALA A 6 -4.04 -33.39 -17.09
N THR A 7 -4.08 -34.30 -16.12
CA THR A 7 -3.80 -34.15 -14.68
C THR A 7 -4.42 -32.97 -13.91
N ASN A 8 -5.58 -33.22 -13.29
CA ASN A 8 -6.11 -32.42 -12.19
C ASN A 8 -5.31 -32.75 -10.90
N GLY A 9 -4.26 -31.98 -10.63
CA GLY A 9 -3.64 -31.88 -9.30
C GLY A 9 -4.11 -30.60 -8.62
N PRO A 10 -4.39 -30.56 -7.30
CA PRO A 10 -4.88 -29.36 -6.65
C PRO A 10 -3.76 -28.31 -6.61
N THR A 11 -3.74 -27.40 -7.59
CA THR A 11 -2.95 -26.18 -7.49
C THR A 11 -3.60 -25.34 -6.39
N ARG A 12 -2.98 -25.35 -5.21
CA ARG A 12 -3.31 -24.41 -4.15
C ARG A 12 -2.87 -23.03 -4.64
N ASN A 13 -3.74 -22.34 -5.37
CA ASN A 13 -3.51 -20.94 -5.74
C ASN A 13 -3.31 -20.16 -4.43
N PRO A 14 -2.21 -19.41 -4.25
CA PRO A 14 -2.08 -18.51 -3.13
C PRO A 14 -3.19 -17.45 -3.21
N PRO A 15 -3.74 -16.99 -2.07
CA PRO A 15 -4.77 -15.96 -2.08
C PRO A 15 -4.20 -14.70 -2.74
N SER A 16 -4.83 -14.28 -3.84
CA SER A 16 -4.48 -13.09 -4.60
C SER A 16 -5.54 -12.03 -4.32
N THR A 17 -5.13 -10.83 -3.90
CA THR A 17 -6.03 -9.67 -3.79
C THR A 17 -5.63 -8.66 -4.85
N HIS A 18 -6.59 -8.18 -5.64
CA HIS A 18 -6.42 -7.05 -6.55
C HIS A 18 -7.43 -5.97 -6.16
N THR A 19 -7.05 -4.72 -6.30
CA THR A 19 -7.99 -3.60 -6.16
C THR A 19 -8.27 -3.06 -7.55
N ALA A 20 -9.45 -3.34 -8.08
CA ALA A 20 -9.96 -2.78 -9.33
C ALA A 20 -11.38 -2.25 -9.09
N PRO A 21 -11.84 -1.27 -9.88
CA PRO A 21 -11.15 -0.64 -11.01
C PRO A 21 -10.14 0.42 -10.57
N GLU A 22 -9.05 0.54 -11.34
CA GLU A 22 -8.12 1.64 -11.16
C GLU A 22 -8.84 2.97 -11.44
N PRO A 23 -8.75 3.96 -10.54
CA PRO A 23 -9.33 5.25 -10.81
C PRO A 23 -8.41 6.05 -11.76
N ASP A 24 -9.01 6.64 -12.79
CA ASP A 24 -8.30 7.37 -13.84
C ASP A 24 -7.33 8.43 -13.26
N GLY A 25 -6.06 8.36 -13.68
CA GLY A 25 -5.07 9.39 -13.36
C GLY A 25 -4.19 9.11 -12.15
N LEU A 26 -4.17 7.87 -11.64
CA LEU A 26 -3.26 7.42 -10.59
C LEU A 26 -1.79 7.64 -10.96
N GLN A 27 -1.42 7.38 -12.21
CA GLN A 27 -0.08 7.58 -12.75
C GLN A 27 0.39 9.04 -12.77
N ARG A 28 -0.53 10.01 -12.66
CA ARG A 28 -0.21 11.45 -12.60
C ARG A 28 -0.08 11.95 -11.16
N GLN A 29 -0.35 11.10 -10.17
CA GLN A 29 -0.26 11.46 -8.77
C GLN A 29 1.21 11.53 -8.34
N PRO A 30 1.62 12.59 -7.61
CA PRO A 30 2.97 12.66 -7.08
C PRO A 30 3.19 11.53 -6.07
N LEU A 31 4.38 10.95 -6.12
CA LEU A 31 4.87 10.02 -5.10
C LEU A 31 6.06 10.67 -4.38
N GLU A 32 6.19 10.36 -3.11
CA GLU A 32 7.39 10.69 -2.34
C GLU A 32 8.08 9.40 -1.90
N PRO A 33 9.41 9.39 -1.70
CA PRO A 33 10.36 10.41 -2.14
C PRO A 33 10.44 10.48 -3.67
N ALA A 34 11.09 11.51 -4.23
CA ALA A 34 11.13 11.77 -5.68
C ALA A 34 11.67 10.63 -6.56
N ALA A 35 12.36 9.64 -5.96
CA ALA A 35 12.81 8.44 -6.64
C ALA A 35 11.69 7.41 -6.88
N ALA A 36 10.55 7.54 -6.19
CA ALA A 36 9.38 6.71 -6.36
C ALA A 36 8.66 7.04 -7.68
N ARG A 37 8.10 6.01 -8.33
CA ARG A 37 7.40 6.17 -9.61
C ARG A 37 6.27 5.17 -9.76
N TRP A 38 5.26 5.56 -10.55
CA TRP A 38 4.27 4.63 -11.06
C TRP A 38 4.84 3.85 -12.24
N THR A 39 4.50 2.57 -12.35
CA THR A 39 4.88 1.71 -13.48
C THR A 39 3.70 0.85 -13.86
N GLU A 40 3.39 0.79 -15.16
CA GLU A 40 2.34 -0.08 -15.68
C GLU A 40 2.68 -1.55 -15.45
N SER A 41 1.74 -2.30 -14.91
CA SER A 41 1.85 -3.73 -14.63
C SER A 41 0.48 -4.39 -14.77
N ASN A 42 0.34 -5.32 -15.71
CA ASN A 42 -0.86 -6.15 -15.91
C ASN A 42 -2.18 -5.35 -16.01
N GLY A 43 -2.16 -4.18 -16.65
CA GLY A 43 -3.35 -3.34 -16.81
C GLY A 43 -3.69 -2.45 -15.61
N SER A 44 -2.75 -2.30 -14.66
CA SER A 44 -2.83 -1.28 -13.61
C SER A 44 -1.48 -0.60 -13.36
N HIS A 45 -1.43 0.42 -12.50
CA HIS A 45 -0.20 1.10 -12.08
C HIS A 45 0.28 0.64 -10.70
N LEU A 46 1.53 0.19 -10.64
CA LEU A 46 2.24 -0.17 -9.42
C LEU A 46 3.14 0.99 -8.98
N ALA A 47 3.04 1.41 -7.72
CA ALA A 47 4.00 2.32 -7.11
C ALA A 47 5.30 1.54 -6.80
N LEU A 48 6.43 2.05 -7.26
CA LEU A 48 7.75 1.43 -7.05
C LEU A 48 8.73 2.43 -6.46
N LEU A 49 9.39 2.04 -5.38
CA LEU A 49 10.50 2.75 -4.75
C LEU A 49 11.78 1.89 -4.87
N PRO A 50 12.83 2.33 -5.57
CA PRO A 50 14.07 1.58 -5.69
C PRO A 50 14.71 1.35 -4.32
N TYR A 51 15.00 0.10 -3.97
CA TYR A 51 15.59 -0.23 -2.67
C TYR A 51 16.97 0.44 -2.45
N ASP A 52 17.76 0.58 -3.51
CA ASP A 52 19.06 1.24 -3.46
C ASP A 52 18.99 2.72 -3.03
N GLU A 53 17.89 3.41 -3.35
CA GLU A 53 17.65 4.81 -3.00
C GLU A 53 17.29 5.01 -1.53
N VAL A 54 16.82 3.94 -0.88
CA VAL A 54 16.33 3.96 0.50
C VAL A 54 17.37 3.40 1.46
N ARG A 55 18.04 2.30 1.11
CA ARG A 55 18.96 1.59 2.01
C ARG A 55 20.17 2.43 2.45
N THR A 56 20.50 3.47 1.68
CA THR A 56 21.62 4.37 1.96
C THR A 56 21.18 5.61 2.76
N ARG A 57 19.88 5.78 3.00
CA ARG A 57 19.33 6.92 3.72
C ARG A 57 19.51 6.75 5.22
N PRO A 58 19.69 7.86 5.97
CA PRO A 58 19.84 7.81 7.42
C PRO A 58 18.64 7.20 8.15
N ASP A 59 17.44 7.38 7.60
CA ASP A 59 16.19 6.84 8.16
C ASP A 59 15.39 6.14 7.05
N ALA A 60 15.86 4.94 6.68
CA ALA A 60 15.23 4.11 5.66
C ALA A 60 13.75 3.79 5.99
N SER A 61 13.42 3.62 7.26
CA SER A 61 12.05 3.33 7.69
C SER A 61 11.12 4.51 7.45
N ALA A 62 11.53 5.73 7.78
CA ALA A 62 10.74 6.91 7.50
C ALA A 62 10.51 7.12 5.99
N GLU A 63 11.51 6.86 5.15
CA GLU A 63 11.38 6.99 3.69
C GLU A 63 10.37 5.99 3.11
N ILE A 64 10.38 4.73 3.57
CA ILE A 64 9.40 3.71 3.18
C ILE A 64 7.99 4.11 3.61
N LEU A 65 7.85 4.67 4.81
CA LEU A 65 6.56 5.13 5.32
C LEU A 65 6.03 6.31 4.51
N ARG A 66 6.87 7.32 4.20
CA ARG A 66 6.49 8.44 3.32
C ARG A 66 6.00 7.96 1.95
N PHE A 67 6.70 6.97 1.39
CA PHE A 67 6.28 6.35 0.14
C PHE A 67 4.92 5.68 0.22
N SER A 68 4.72 4.87 1.25
CA SER A 68 3.46 4.16 1.46
C SER A 68 2.30 5.15 1.67
N ASP A 69 2.55 6.22 2.42
CA ASP A 69 1.58 7.28 2.69
C ASP A 69 1.22 8.06 1.41
N SER A 70 2.21 8.44 0.60
CA SER A 70 1.96 9.16 -0.66
C SER A 70 1.16 8.32 -1.67
N ALA A 71 1.47 7.02 -1.79
CA ALA A 71 0.74 6.10 -2.66
C ALA A 71 -0.69 5.86 -2.17
N TYR A 72 -0.87 5.72 -0.85
CA TYR A 72 -2.20 5.56 -0.26
C TYR A 72 -3.04 6.83 -0.45
N ALA A 73 -2.49 8.00 -0.16
CA ALA A 73 -3.18 9.29 -0.32
C ALA A 73 -3.62 9.53 -1.77
N ALA A 74 -2.76 9.19 -2.73
CA ALA A 74 -3.07 9.23 -4.16
C ALA A 74 -4.27 8.35 -4.51
N GLY A 75 -4.28 7.09 -4.06
CA GLY A 75 -5.38 6.16 -4.29
C GLY A 75 -6.67 6.58 -3.59
N ALA A 76 -6.60 6.96 -2.31
CA ALA A 76 -7.73 7.41 -1.51
C ALA A 76 -8.41 8.63 -2.12
N ARG A 77 -7.63 9.63 -2.58
CA ARG A 77 -8.17 10.82 -3.24
C ARG A 77 -8.93 10.48 -4.52
N LEU A 78 -8.37 9.60 -5.34
CA LEU A 78 -8.98 9.20 -6.60
C LEU A 78 -10.19 8.28 -6.42
N ALA A 79 -10.22 7.51 -5.32
CA ALA A 79 -11.36 6.69 -4.92
C ALA A 79 -12.45 7.48 -4.17
N GLY A 80 -12.23 8.78 -3.90
CA GLY A 80 -13.17 9.63 -3.17
C GLY A 80 -13.31 9.26 -1.69
N TRP A 81 -12.26 8.70 -1.07
CA TRP A 81 -12.27 8.35 0.34
C TRP A 81 -12.03 9.59 1.21
N GLU A 82 -12.90 9.79 2.20
CA GLU A 82 -12.79 10.91 3.15
C GLU A 82 -11.61 10.69 4.11
N PRO A 83 -10.63 11.62 4.17
CA PRO A 83 -9.45 11.50 5.03
C PRO A 83 -9.81 11.52 6.53
N ASP A 84 -10.96 12.08 6.89
CA ASP A 84 -11.47 12.11 8.28
C ASP A 84 -11.87 10.73 8.81
N ARG A 85 -11.91 9.71 7.94
CA ARG A 85 -12.12 8.31 8.34
C ARG A 85 -10.82 7.56 8.65
N LEU A 86 -9.66 8.22 8.51
CA LEU A 86 -8.38 7.60 8.84
C LEU A 86 -8.18 7.52 10.36
N CYS A 87 -7.61 6.42 10.82
CA CYS A 87 -7.24 6.27 12.22
C CYS A 87 -6.05 7.22 12.55
N PRO A 88 -6.17 8.11 13.54
CA PRO A 88 -5.08 8.99 13.95
C PRO A 88 -3.84 8.19 14.33
N GLY A 89 -2.68 8.50 13.74
CA GLY A 89 -1.43 7.80 14.02
C GLY A 89 -1.41 6.31 13.64
N GLY A 90 -2.35 5.84 12.80
CA GLY A 90 -2.45 4.43 12.43
C GLY A 90 -2.98 3.52 13.54
N VAL A 91 -3.48 4.10 14.63
CA VAL A 91 -4.00 3.35 15.78
C VAL A 91 -5.43 2.91 15.49
N THR A 92 -5.60 1.63 15.14
CA THR A 92 -6.91 1.04 14.87
C THR A 92 -7.66 0.63 16.14
N ASP A 93 -6.96 0.55 17.28
CA ASP A 93 -7.55 0.22 18.57
C ASP A 93 -8.06 1.50 19.28
N PRO A 94 -9.38 1.70 19.41
CA PRO A 94 -9.93 2.85 20.11
C PRO A 94 -9.54 2.90 21.60
N GLN A 95 -9.07 1.80 22.19
CA GLN A 95 -8.66 1.73 23.60
C GLN A 95 -7.16 2.02 23.80
N ALA A 96 -6.34 1.97 22.76
CA ALA A 96 -4.91 2.25 22.87
C ALA A 96 -4.62 3.71 23.29
N SER A 97 -5.48 4.66 22.91
CA SER A 97 -5.38 6.07 23.33
C SER A 97 -5.74 6.31 24.81
N ALA A 98 -6.47 5.38 25.45
CA ALA A 98 -6.91 5.53 26.84
C ALA A 98 -5.82 5.14 27.86
N THR A 99 -4.82 4.36 27.45
CA THR A 99 -3.81 3.79 28.36
C THR A 99 -2.77 4.83 28.80
N ASP A 100 -2.47 5.84 27.99
CA ASP A 100 -1.45 6.84 28.33
C ASP A 100 -1.94 7.92 29.32
N ALA A 101 -3.26 8.14 29.42
CA ALA A 101 -3.85 9.09 30.37
C ALA A 101 -3.91 8.58 31.82
N THR A 102 -3.65 7.29 32.06
CA THR A 102 -3.85 6.65 33.39
C THR A 102 -2.55 6.26 34.08
N ARG A 103 -1.37 6.51 33.50
CA ARG A 103 -0.08 6.23 34.18
C ARG A 103 0.18 7.30 35.26
N PRO A 104 0.12 6.98 36.57
CA PRO A 104 0.52 7.94 37.59
C PRO A 104 2.04 8.19 37.50
N PRO A 105 2.52 9.42 37.80
CA PRO A 105 3.95 9.68 37.87
C PRO A 105 4.58 8.88 39.01
N ALA A 106 5.80 8.37 38.76
CA ALA A 106 6.63 7.68 39.74
C ALA A 106 7.13 8.62 40.84
#